data_AF-A0A6A5ZYE9-F1
#
_entry.id   AF-A0A6A5ZYE9-F1
#
_cell.length_a   1.000
_cell.length_b   1.000
_cell.length_c   1.000
_cell.angle_alpha   90.00
_cell.angle_beta   90.00
_cell.angle_gamma   90.00
#
_symmetry.space_group_name_H-M   'P 1'
#
loop_
_entity.id
_entity.type
_entity.pdbx_description
1 polymer ?
#
loop_
_entity_poly.entity_id
_entity_poly.type
_entity_poly.pdbx_seq_one_letter_code
_entity_poly.pdbx_strand_id
1 'polypeptide(L)'
;PVLANSLVLVFLDTESWESDHTILTEIGISTADSRHLHAVKEPGCHGEDLLKTFYYYHARIEENAHLLNVKYCPGDPEKNRFGRTRFLNKSEAREFLKGVFNYLIDATQPELGFCPVVVVGHALHNDLEQLSSTLNFDAKVLETVVKTIDTQQLSRECDYWSDRNPIGLKTLVAQCGYQYRDPHTALNDAVMTKICAVEMVMPDKLKSKDVKPLQVVVDQLEEHSHQQSW
;
A
#
# COMPACT_ATOMS: atom_id res chain seq x y z
N PRO A 1 -14.42 5.77 18.14
CA PRO A 1 -14.99 4.54 18.75
C PRO A 1 -13.86 3.68 19.33
N VAL A 2 -14.11 2.85 20.36
CA VAL A 2 -13.05 2.02 21.01
C VAL A 2 -12.34 1.11 20.01
N LEU A 3 -13.08 0.49 19.08
CA LEU A 3 -12.53 -0.37 18.02
C LEU A 3 -11.60 0.36 17.04
N ALA A 4 -11.66 1.69 16.94
CA ALA A 4 -10.74 2.45 16.10
C ALA A 4 -9.29 2.40 16.62
N ASN A 5 -9.10 2.07 17.90
CA ASN A 5 -7.77 1.94 18.51
C ASN A 5 -7.05 0.65 18.09
N SER A 6 -7.72 -0.27 17.40
CA SER A 6 -7.14 -1.51 16.85
C SER A 6 -7.27 -1.57 15.32
N LEU A 7 -7.38 -0.42 14.67
CA LEU A 7 -7.56 -0.32 13.23
C LEU A 7 -6.30 -0.75 12.48
N VAL A 8 -6.49 -1.45 11.37
CA VAL A 8 -5.42 -1.83 10.45
C VAL A 8 -5.55 -1.03 9.17
N LEU A 9 -4.47 -0.38 8.76
CA LEU A 9 -4.34 0.26 7.46
C LEU A 9 -3.77 -0.76 6.47
N VAL A 10 -4.35 -0.86 5.29
CA VAL A 10 -3.87 -1.70 4.18
C VAL A 10 -3.73 -0.84 2.94
N PHE A 11 -2.50 -0.57 2.53
CA PHE A 11 -2.19 0.07 1.25
C PHE A 11 -2.04 -1.03 0.21
N LEU A 12 -2.81 -0.95 -0.87
CA LEU A 12 -2.91 -2.00 -1.88
C LEU A 12 -2.69 -1.44 -3.29
N ASP A 13 -1.97 -2.20 -4.08
CA ASP A 13 -1.83 -2.04 -5.53
C ASP A 13 -1.63 -3.44 -6.16
N THR A 14 -2.07 -3.62 -7.40
CA THR A 14 -1.96 -4.87 -8.14
C THR A 14 -1.49 -4.64 -9.57
N GLU A 15 -0.64 -5.55 -10.07
CA GLU A 15 -0.24 -5.53 -11.47
C GLU A 15 -0.84 -6.70 -12.25
N SER A 16 -1.30 -6.41 -13.46
CA SER A 16 -1.84 -7.38 -14.41
C SER A 16 -1.01 -7.40 -15.69
N TRP A 17 -1.07 -8.50 -16.42
CA TRP A 17 -0.35 -8.60 -17.68
C TRP A 17 -0.99 -7.69 -18.74
N GLU A 18 -0.19 -6.82 -19.37
CA GLU A 18 -0.66 -5.78 -20.29
C GLU A 18 -1.32 -6.31 -21.57
N SER A 19 -1.13 -7.59 -21.88
CA SER A 19 -1.77 -8.25 -23.03
C SER A 19 -3.05 -9.01 -22.67
N ASP A 20 -3.26 -9.31 -21.39
CA ASP A 20 -4.49 -9.89 -20.85
C ASP A 20 -4.64 -9.48 -19.38
N HIS A 21 -5.41 -8.42 -19.14
CA HIS A 21 -5.63 -7.87 -17.81
C HIS A 21 -6.34 -8.84 -16.85
N THR A 22 -6.91 -9.95 -17.33
CA THR A 22 -7.48 -10.99 -16.45
C THR A 22 -6.40 -11.84 -15.76
N ILE A 23 -5.13 -11.63 -16.09
CA ILE A 23 -3.99 -12.35 -15.53
C ILE A 23 -3.27 -11.44 -14.51
N LEU A 24 -3.57 -11.66 -13.22
CA LEU A 24 -2.86 -11.04 -12.11
C LEU A 24 -1.41 -11.55 -12.03
N THR A 25 -0.46 -10.62 -11.95
CA THR A 25 0.98 -10.93 -11.92
C THR A 25 1.62 -10.60 -10.58
N GLU A 26 1.20 -9.50 -9.92
CA GLU A 26 1.78 -9.03 -8.67
C GLU A 26 0.71 -8.47 -7.72
N ILE A 27 0.98 -8.58 -6.42
CA ILE A 27 0.21 -7.94 -5.34
C ILE A 27 1.21 -7.19 -4.46
N GLY A 28 1.01 -5.89 -4.33
CA GLY A 28 1.76 -5.01 -3.45
C GLY A 28 0.92 -4.59 -2.26
N ILE A 29 1.36 -4.93 -1.04
CA ILE A 29 0.67 -4.54 0.18
C ILE A 29 1.63 -3.90 1.17
N SER A 30 1.24 -2.76 1.74
CA SER A 30 1.87 -2.23 2.96
C SER A 30 0.85 -2.05 4.06
N THR A 31 1.11 -2.59 5.25
CA THR A 31 0.14 -2.55 6.36
C THR A 31 0.68 -1.80 7.57
N ALA A 32 -0.23 -1.25 8.37
CA ALA A 32 0.09 -0.74 9.70
C ALA A 32 -1.03 -1.02 10.70
N ASP A 33 -0.63 -1.39 11.90
CA ASP A 33 -1.52 -1.50 13.06
C ASP A 33 -1.55 -0.16 13.80
N SER A 34 -2.73 0.41 14.00
CA SER A 34 -2.87 1.71 14.67
C SER A 34 -2.32 1.70 16.10
N ARG A 35 -2.26 0.55 16.77
CA ARG A 35 -1.63 0.40 18.08
C ARG A 35 -0.14 0.71 18.04
N HIS A 36 0.55 0.28 16.98
CA HIS A 36 1.97 0.60 16.79
C HIS A 36 2.16 2.06 16.41
N LEU A 37 1.27 2.62 15.59
CA LEU A 37 1.28 4.05 15.25
C LEU A 37 1.08 4.92 16.50
N HIS A 38 0.15 4.55 17.38
CA HIS A 38 -0.10 5.26 18.65
C HIS A 38 1.05 5.15 19.66
N ALA A 39 1.89 4.11 19.54
CA ALA A 39 3.06 3.94 20.40
C ALA A 39 4.23 4.87 20.01
N VAL A 40 4.20 5.43 18.79
CA VAL A 40 5.20 6.39 18.33
C VAL A 40 4.97 7.73 19.03
N LYS A 41 5.96 8.17 19.82
CA LYS A 41 5.87 9.41 20.62
C LYS A 41 6.03 10.67 19.76
N GLU A 42 6.97 10.63 18.82
CA GLU A 42 7.27 11.72 17.91
C GLU A 42 7.24 11.18 16.47
N PRO A 43 6.46 11.78 15.56
CA PRO A 43 6.29 11.23 14.21
C PRO A 43 7.54 11.37 13.32
N GLY A 44 8.50 12.23 13.68
CA GLY A 44 9.64 12.58 12.84
C GLY A 44 9.27 13.47 11.64
N CYS A 45 10.27 13.92 10.89
CA CYS A 45 10.04 14.68 9.65
C CYS A 45 9.28 13.82 8.65
N HIS A 46 8.27 14.39 8.00
CA HIS A 46 7.38 13.69 7.06
C HIS A 46 6.71 12.42 7.64
N GLY A 47 6.61 12.29 8.97
CA GLY A 47 6.05 11.09 9.59
C GLY A 47 6.96 9.85 9.48
N GLU A 48 8.26 10.03 9.25
CA GLU A 48 9.24 8.95 9.09
C GLU A 48 9.13 7.85 10.15
N ASP A 49 9.01 8.21 11.42
CA ASP A 49 8.99 7.22 12.51
C ASP A 49 7.66 6.46 12.57
N LEU A 50 6.58 7.06 12.06
CA LEU A 50 5.32 6.34 11.80
C LEU A 50 5.46 5.41 10.61
N LEU A 51 6.04 5.88 9.50
CA LEU A 51 6.20 5.12 8.26
C LEU A 51 7.10 3.89 8.45
N LYS A 52 8.05 3.94 9.38
CA LYS A 52 8.90 2.79 9.76
C LYS A 52 8.16 1.68 10.49
N THR A 53 6.99 1.93 11.08
CA THR A 53 6.20 0.85 11.74
C THR A 53 5.39 0.02 10.76
N PHE A 54 5.41 0.36 9.47
CA PHE A 54 4.66 -0.36 8.45
C PHE A 54 5.38 -1.65 8.04
N TYR A 55 4.60 -2.64 7.66
CA TYR A 55 5.07 -3.87 7.03
C TYR A 55 4.93 -3.78 5.51
N TYR A 56 5.72 -4.58 4.78
CA TYR A 56 5.86 -4.51 3.33
C TYR A 56 5.84 -5.91 2.70
N TYR A 57 4.91 -6.13 1.76
CA TYR A 57 4.67 -7.44 1.15
C TYR A 57 4.56 -7.30 -0.36
N HIS A 58 5.46 -7.96 -1.09
CA HIS A 58 5.44 -8.04 -2.55
C HIS A 58 5.28 -9.49 -3.03
N ALA A 59 4.06 -9.88 -3.38
CA ALA A 59 3.79 -11.21 -3.89
C ALA A 59 3.76 -11.20 -5.42
N ARG A 60 4.56 -12.08 -6.04
CA ARG A 60 4.42 -12.42 -7.45
C ARG A 60 3.64 -13.71 -7.58
N ILE A 61 2.65 -13.74 -8.46
CA ILE A 61 1.84 -14.94 -8.71
C ILE A 61 2.69 -15.94 -9.49
N GLU A 62 3.05 -17.05 -8.85
CA GLU A 62 4.04 -18.02 -9.35
C GLU A 62 3.70 -18.50 -10.76
N GLU A 63 2.43 -18.81 -11.01
CA GLU A 63 1.94 -19.30 -12.31
C GLU A 63 2.15 -18.28 -13.43
N ASN A 64 2.17 -16.98 -13.09
CA ASN A 64 2.19 -15.87 -14.03
C ASN A 64 3.50 -15.06 -13.99
N ALA A 65 4.46 -15.44 -13.14
CA ALA A 65 5.69 -14.69 -12.91
C ALA A 65 6.64 -14.61 -14.13
N HIS A 66 6.39 -15.42 -15.16
CA HIS A 66 7.12 -15.36 -16.42
C HIS A 66 6.60 -14.26 -17.37
N LEU A 67 5.42 -13.70 -17.09
CA LEU A 67 4.81 -12.64 -17.88
C LEU A 67 5.39 -11.28 -17.46
N LEU A 68 5.81 -10.49 -18.44
CA LEU A 68 6.42 -9.18 -18.23
C LEU A 68 5.69 -8.13 -19.07
N ASN A 69 5.48 -6.95 -18.50
CA ASN A 69 4.92 -5.79 -19.20
C ASN A 69 6.08 -4.98 -19.78
N VAL A 70 6.11 -4.83 -21.11
CA VAL A 70 7.25 -4.21 -21.82
C VAL A 70 6.85 -3.11 -22.80
N LYS A 71 5.56 -3.01 -23.15
CA LYS A 71 5.11 -2.15 -24.25
C LYS A 71 4.30 -0.94 -23.79
N TYR A 72 3.25 -1.13 -23.00
CA TYR A 72 2.28 -0.10 -22.64
C TYR A 72 2.47 0.39 -21.21
N CYS A 73 2.71 -0.53 -20.28
CA CYS A 73 3.01 -0.24 -18.87
C CYS A 73 4.35 -0.88 -18.50
N PRO A 74 5.48 -0.41 -19.07
CA PRO A 74 6.77 -1.06 -18.88
C PRO A 74 7.17 -1.04 -17.40
N GLY A 75 7.27 -2.24 -16.81
CA GLY A 75 7.62 -2.48 -15.42
C GLY A 75 8.67 -3.58 -15.30
N ASP A 76 9.39 -3.61 -14.18
CA ASP A 76 10.41 -4.61 -13.89
C ASP A 76 10.18 -5.23 -12.51
N PRO A 77 9.53 -6.41 -12.41
CA PRO A 77 9.24 -7.05 -11.13
C PRO A 77 10.47 -7.38 -10.28
N GLU A 78 11.66 -7.40 -10.87
CA GLU A 78 12.92 -7.64 -10.15
C GLU A 78 13.45 -6.37 -9.47
N LYS A 79 12.88 -5.19 -9.77
CA LYS A 79 13.24 -3.89 -9.19
C LYS A 79 12.29 -3.44 -8.08
N ASN A 80 11.73 -4.39 -7.34
CA ASN A 80 11.03 -4.10 -6.11
C ASN A 80 11.99 -3.47 -5.08
N ARG A 81 11.70 -2.23 -4.68
CA ARG A 81 12.56 -1.40 -3.83
C ARG A 81 12.26 -1.53 -2.34
N PHE A 82 11.10 -2.05 -1.99
CA PHE A 82 10.65 -2.16 -0.59
C PHE A 82 10.44 -3.61 -0.17
N GLY A 83 10.75 -3.94 1.08
CA GLY A 83 10.52 -5.28 1.62
C GLY A 83 11.23 -6.37 0.83
N ARG A 84 10.58 -7.52 0.66
CA ARG A 84 11.10 -8.67 -0.12
C ARG A 84 10.02 -9.25 -1.00
N THR A 85 10.41 -9.70 -2.19
CA THR A 85 9.53 -10.43 -3.10
C THR A 85 9.40 -11.89 -2.64
N ARG A 86 8.17 -12.41 -2.62
CA ARG A 86 7.91 -13.87 -2.56
C ARG A 86 7.05 -14.29 -3.74
N PHE A 87 7.23 -15.53 -4.16
CA PHE A 87 6.38 -16.16 -5.16
C PHE A 87 5.31 -16.94 -4.42
N LEU A 88 4.05 -16.69 -4.74
CA LEU A 88 2.89 -17.37 -4.16
C LEU A 88 2.11 -17.99 -5.31
N ASN A 89 1.69 -19.24 -5.18
CA ASN A 89 0.63 -19.75 -6.04
C ASN A 89 -0.71 -19.08 -5.69
N LYS A 90 -1.73 -19.22 -6.54
CA LYS A 90 -3.04 -18.57 -6.31
C LYS A 90 -3.69 -18.95 -4.97
N SER A 91 -3.43 -20.14 -4.44
CA SER A 91 -3.98 -20.56 -3.14
C SER A 91 -3.30 -19.86 -1.98
N GLU A 92 -1.98 -19.83 -2.00
CA GLU A 92 -1.17 -19.11 -1.01
C GLU A 92 -1.47 -17.61 -1.03
N ALA A 93 -1.66 -17.03 -2.22
CA ALA A 93 -2.06 -15.63 -2.36
C ALA A 93 -3.42 -15.34 -1.68
N ARG A 94 -4.41 -16.22 -1.84
CA ARG A 94 -5.70 -16.10 -1.13
C ARG A 94 -5.56 -16.21 0.39
N GLU A 95 -4.75 -17.15 0.87
CA GLU A 95 -4.53 -17.33 2.31
C GLU A 95 -3.78 -16.14 2.92
N PHE A 96 -2.76 -15.63 2.21
CA PHE A 96 -2.05 -14.41 2.55
C PHE A 96 -3.01 -13.22 2.67
N LEU A 97 -3.85 -12.97 1.65
CA LEU A 97 -4.83 -11.90 1.68
C LEU A 97 -5.84 -12.07 2.84
N LYS A 98 -6.29 -13.30 3.12
CA LYS A 98 -7.15 -13.55 4.29
C LYS A 98 -6.44 -13.16 5.59
N GLY A 99 -5.15 -13.46 5.73
CA GLY A 99 -4.36 -13.08 6.90
C GLY A 99 -4.21 -11.57 7.06
N VAL A 100 -4.01 -10.84 5.96
CA VAL A 100 -3.90 -9.38 5.95
C VAL A 100 -5.19 -8.71 6.43
N PHE A 101 -6.34 -9.18 5.95
CA PHE A 101 -7.62 -8.52 6.17
C PHE A 101 -8.41 -9.05 7.38
N ASN A 102 -8.08 -10.24 7.89
CA ASN A 102 -8.66 -10.81 9.10
C ASN A 102 -7.62 -10.84 10.23
N TYR A 103 -7.02 -9.68 10.51
CA TYR A 103 -6.09 -9.51 11.61
C TYR A 103 -6.85 -9.50 12.94
N LEU A 104 -6.46 -10.34 13.92
CA LEU A 104 -7.18 -10.42 15.20
C LEU A 104 -6.95 -9.17 16.04
N ILE A 105 -8.01 -8.74 16.75
CA ILE A 105 -7.90 -7.69 17.76
C ILE A 105 -6.90 -8.11 18.84
N ASP A 106 -6.98 -9.35 19.30
CA ASP A 106 -6.02 -9.94 20.23
C ASP A 106 -5.83 -11.42 19.86
N ALA A 107 -4.60 -11.79 19.52
CA ALA A 107 -4.28 -13.17 19.17
C ALA A 107 -4.48 -14.15 20.34
N THR A 108 -4.46 -13.65 21.58
CA THR A 108 -4.70 -14.44 22.80
C THR A 108 -6.18 -14.53 23.16
N GLN A 109 -7.03 -13.68 22.59
CA GLN A 109 -8.47 -13.61 22.81
C GLN A 109 -9.24 -13.51 21.47
N PRO A 110 -9.26 -14.59 20.65
CA PRO A 110 -9.85 -14.57 19.31
C PRO A 110 -11.36 -14.24 19.28
N GLU A 111 -12.07 -14.45 20.38
CA GLU A 111 -13.48 -14.13 20.54
C GLU A 111 -13.80 -12.63 20.45
N LEU A 112 -12.78 -11.77 20.61
CA LEU A 112 -12.92 -10.33 20.38
C LEU A 112 -13.11 -10.00 18.90
N GLY A 113 -12.77 -10.93 18.00
CA GLY A 113 -12.94 -10.80 16.56
C GLY A 113 -11.76 -10.11 15.88
N PHE A 114 -12.04 -9.55 14.70
CA PHE A 114 -11.04 -8.97 13.80
C PHE A 114 -10.97 -7.45 13.89
N CYS A 115 -9.79 -6.91 13.64
CA CYS A 115 -9.54 -5.48 13.53
C CYS A 115 -10.37 -4.87 12.38
N PRO A 116 -10.93 -3.66 12.57
CA PRO A 116 -11.49 -2.92 11.46
C PRO A 116 -10.37 -2.51 10.50
N VAL A 117 -10.58 -2.71 9.20
CA VAL A 117 -9.60 -2.45 8.14
C VAL A 117 -9.99 -1.21 7.35
N VAL A 118 -9.02 -0.35 7.09
CA VAL A 118 -9.13 0.74 6.11
C VAL A 118 -8.19 0.45 4.97
N VAL A 119 -8.75 0.31 3.77
CA VAL A 119 -7.98 0.06 2.56
C VAL A 119 -7.71 1.37 1.85
N VAL A 120 -6.47 1.58 1.44
CA VAL A 120 -6.02 2.78 0.75
C VAL A 120 -5.33 2.37 -0.56
N GLY A 121 -5.65 3.03 -1.66
CA GLY A 121 -5.04 2.76 -2.96
C GLY A 121 -5.07 3.96 -3.89
N HIS A 122 -4.71 3.74 -5.15
CA HIS A 122 -4.73 4.76 -6.20
C HIS A 122 -5.52 4.23 -7.39
N ALA A 123 -6.73 4.74 -7.62
CA ALA A 123 -7.73 4.05 -8.45
C ALA A 123 -8.10 2.66 -7.89
N LEU A 124 -8.26 2.58 -6.57
CA LEU A 124 -8.37 1.35 -5.75
C LEU A 124 -9.49 0.40 -6.20
N HIS A 125 -10.53 0.92 -6.86
CA HIS A 125 -11.60 0.10 -7.42
C HIS A 125 -11.07 -0.98 -8.36
N ASN A 126 -10.09 -0.64 -9.20
CA ASN A 126 -9.50 -1.56 -10.17
C ASN A 126 -8.75 -2.70 -9.47
N ASP A 127 -7.99 -2.39 -8.40
CA ASP A 127 -7.25 -3.40 -7.64
C ASP A 127 -8.18 -4.40 -6.94
N LEU A 128 -9.27 -3.89 -6.34
CA LEU A 128 -10.25 -4.74 -5.67
C LEU A 128 -11.01 -5.63 -6.67
N GLU A 129 -11.36 -5.10 -7.85
CA GLU A 129 -11.95 -5.88 -8.94
C GLU A 129 -10.98 -6.95 -9.46
N GLN A 130 -9.69 -6.62 -9.57
CA GLN A 130 -8.66 -7.56 -9.98
C GLN A 130 -8.52 -8.72 -8.98
N LEU A 131 -8.43 -8.44 -7.68
CA LEU A 131 -8.37 -9.49 -6.65
C LEU A 131 -9.64 -10.36 -6.64
N SER A 132 -10.81 -9.75 -6.80
CA SER A 132 -12.08 -10.47 -6.84
C SER A 132 -12.15 -11.41 -8.05
N SER A 133 -11.88 -10.90 -9.25
CA SER A 133 -12.02 -11.66 -10.51
C SER A 133 -10.96 -12.75 -10.70
N THR A 134 -9.73 -12.55 -10.21
CA THR A 134 -8.61 -13.47 -10.47
C THR A 134 -8.34 -14.45 -9.34
N LEU A 135 -8.61 -14.05 -8.09
CA LEU A 135 -8.37 -14.87 -6.90
C LEU A 135 -9.65 -15.27 -6.19
N ASN A 136 -10.83 -14.82 -6.63
CA ASN A 136 -12.09 -15.05 -5.91
C ASN A 136 -11.98 -14.63 -4.43
N PHE A 137 -11.27 -13.51 -4.19
CA PHE A 137 -11.12 -12.91 -2.88
C PHE A 137 -12.30 -11.94 -2.66
N ASP A 138 -13.19 -12.30 -1.74
CA ASP A 138 -14.59 -11.84 -1.77
C ASP A 138 -15.11 -11.27 -0.43
N ALA A 139 -16.36 -10.79 -0.46
CA ALA A 139 -17.09 -9.97 0.52
C ALA A 139 -16.89 -10.34 2.00
N LYS A 140 -16.76 -11.61 2.38
CA LYS A 140 -16.51 -12.01 3.78
C LYS A 140 -15.23 -11.41 4.35
N VAL A 141 -14.22 -11.21 3.52
CA VAL A 141 -12.97 -10.56 3.92
C VAL A 141 -13.08 -9.04 3.83
N LEU A 142 -14.01 -8.53 3.00
CA LEU A 142 -14.40 -7.13 3.00
C LEU A 142 -15.32 -6.75 4.15
N GLU A 143 -15.91 -7.70 4.89
CA GLU A 143 -16.73 -7.41 6.08
C GLU A 143 -15.92 -6.74 7.20
N THR A 144 -14.60 -6.98 7.27
CA THR A 144 -13.71 -6.23 8.17
C THR A 144 -13.34 -4.86 7.63
N VAL A 145 -13.51 -4.62 6.32
CA VAL A 145 -13.21 -3.34 5.67
C VAL A 145 -14.31 -2.34 6.00
N VAL A 146 -13.99 -1.41 6.89
CA VAL A 146 -14.94 -0.37 7.34
C VAL A 146 -14.88 0.89 6.47
N LYS A 147 -13.80 1.07 5.70
CA LYS A 147 -13.62 2.22 4.81
C LYS A 147 -12.61 1.92 3.70
N THR A 148 -12.88 2.43 2.52
CA THR A 148 -11.91 2.57 1.43
C THR A 148 -11.55 4.04 1.24
N ILE A 149 -10.28 4.32 0.92
CA ILE A 149 -9.76 5.65 0.63
C ILE A 149 -9.02 5.57 -0.71
N ASP A 150 -9.46 6.37 -1.68
CA ASP A 150 -8.76 6.52 -2.94
C ASP A 150 -7.91 7.79 -2.92
N THR A 151 -6.61 7.66 -3.18
CA THR A 151 -5.69 8.80 -3.17
C THR A 151 -5.96 9.81 -4.28
N GLN A 152 -6.65 9.42 -5.37
CA GLN A 152 -7.12 10.37 -6.38
C GLN A 152 -8.18 11.31 -5.80
N GLN A 153 -9.09 10.78 -4.97
CA GLN A 153 -10.07 11.60 -4.27
C GLN A 153 -9.41 12.40 -3.14
N LEU A 154 -8.57 11.75 -2.33
CA LEU A 154 -7.86 12.42 -1.23
C LEU A 154 -7.03 13.61 -1.72
N SER A 155 -6.38 13.49 -2.88
CA SER A 155 -5.61 14.59 -3.47
C SER A 155 -6.45 15.83 -3.77
N ARG A 156 -7.75 15.66 -4.08
CA ARG A 156 -8.66 16.79 -4.27
C ARG A 156 -9.12 17.38 -2.95
N GLU A 157 -9.40 16.52 -1.97
CA GLU A 157 -9.84 16.94 -0.63
C GLU A 157 -8.73 17.66 0.14
N CYS A 158 -7.47 17.38 -0.17
CA CYS A 158 -6.30 18.02 0.43
C CYS A 158 -5.68 19.12 -0.45
N ASP A 159 -6.34 19.57 -1.52
CA ASP A 159 -5.87 20.62 -2.44
C ASP A 159 -4.52 20.34 -3.18
N TYR A 160 -4.15 19.06 -3.33
CA TYR A 160 -3.00 18.62 -4.16
C TYR A 160 -3.35 18.49 -5.65
N TRP A 161 -4.65 18.43 -5.98
CA TRP A 161 -5.11 18.27 -7.36
C TRP A 161 -6.48 18.92 -7.56
N SER A 162 -6.64 19.68 -8.65
CA SER A 162 -7.90 20.39 -8.95
C SER A 162 -8.44 20.11 -10.35
N ASP A 163 -7.75 19.31 -11.17
CA ASP A 163 -8.22 18.97 -12.51
C ASP A 163 -9.40 18.00 -12.47
N ARG A 164 -10.23 18.10 -13.52
CA ARG A 164 -11.41 17.22 -13.71
C ARG A 164 -11.02 15.76 -13.87
N ASN A 165 -9.91 15.48 -14.56
CA ASN A 165 -9.39 14.13 -14.69
C ASN A 165 -8.73 13.70 -13.37
N PRO A 166 -8.83 12.42 -12.97
CA PRO A 166 -8.10 11.92 -11.82
C PRO A 166 -6.59 12.09 -12.01
N ILE A 167 -5.87 12.43 -10.93
CA ILE A 167 -4.41 12.51 -10.95
C ILE A 167 -3.82 11.11 -11.13
N GLY A 168 -2.77 10.96 -11.94
CA GLY A 168 -1.99 9.72 -11.98
C GLY A 168 -0.92 9.69 -10.89
N LEU A 169 -0.54 8.49 -10.44
CA LEU A 169 0.39 8.31 -9.32
C LEU A 169 1.72 9.04 -9.54
N LYS A 170 2.30 8.98 -10.74
CA LYS A 170 3.51 9.73 -11.11
C LYS A 170 3.40 11.23 -10.82
N THR A 171 2.27 11.83 -11.18
CA THR A 171 2.03 13.25 -10.96
C THR A 171 1.83 13.54 -9.47
N LEU A 172 1.12 12.67 -8.74
CA LEU A 172 0.91 12.83 -7.31
C LEU A 172 2.23 12.75 -6.50
N VAL A 173 3.09 11.79 -6.84
CA VAL A 173 4.44 11.66 -6.26
C VAL A 173 5.27 12.93 -6.51
N ALA A 174 5.22 13.47 -7.71
CA ALA A 174 5.89 14.73 -8.04
C ALA A 174 5.34 15.93 -7.25
N GLN A 175 4.02 16.01 -7.03
CA GLN A 175 3.40 17.06 -6.19
C GLN A 175 3.87 16.97 -4.73
N CYS A 176 4.05 15.76 -4.20
CA CYS A 176 4.60 15.54 -2.87
C CYS A 176 6.11 15.87 -2.78
N GLY A 177 6.81 15.97 -3.92
CA GLY A 177 8.19 16.45 -3.99
C GLY A 177 9.26 15.36 -3.81
N TYR A 178 8.99 14.15 -4.29
CA TYR A 178 9.97 13.04 -4.32
C TYR A 178 9.90 12.27 -5.65
N GLN A 179 10.83 11.34 -5.86
CA GLN A 179 11.01 10.62 -7.13
C GLN A 179 10.19 9.34 -7.19
N TYR A 180 9.50 9.14 -8.31
CA TYR A 180 8.82 7.90 -8.62
C TYR A 180 9.78 6.93 -9.31
N ARG A 181 10.41 6.04 -8.52
CA ARG A 181 11.40 5.07 -8.99
C ARG A 181 10.75 3.69 -9.18
N ASP A 182 11.17 3.02 -10.25
CA ASP A 182 10.72 1.66 -10.61
C ASP A 182 9.18 1.51 -10.57
N PRO A 183 8.46 2.32 -11.38
CA PRO A 183 6.99 2.26 -11.47
C PRO A 183 6.54 0.94 -12.09
N HIS A 184 5.26 0.60 -11.94
CA HIS A 184 4.69 -0.65 -12.42
C HIS A 184 5.34 -1.88 -11.76
N THR A 185 5.53 -1.76 -10.45
CA THR A 185 5.88 -2.86 -9.54
C THR A 185 4.97 -2.70 -8.35
N ALA A 186 4.13 -3.69 -8.08
CA ALA A 186 2.94 -3.47 -7.28
C ALA A 186 3.25 -2.93 -5.87
N LEU A 187 4.29 -3.45 -5.21
CA LEU A 187 4.65 -2.94 -3.89
C LEU A 187 5.29 -1.54 -3.93
N ASN A 188 6.07 -1.22 -4.96
CA ASN A 188 6.58 0.14 -5.11
C ASN A 188 5.41 1.11 -5.21
N ASP A 189 4.42 0.80 -6.04
CA ASP A 189 3.25 1.66 -6.29
C ASP A 189 2.35 1.79 -5.04
N ALA A 190 2.14 0.69 -4.30
CA ALA A 190 1.48 0.72 -3.01
C ALA A 190 2.21 1.61 -1.97
N VAL A 191 3.56 1.57 -1.94
CA VAL A 191 4.36 2.37 -0.99
C VAL A 191 4.42 3.84 -1.40
N MET A 192 4.53 4.15 -2.69
CA MET A 192 4.44 5.51 -3.20
C MET A 192 3.06 6.11 -2.89
N THR A 193 1.99 5.32 -3.10
CA THR A 193 0.62 5.69 -2.71
C THR A 193 0.52 5.96 -1.21
N LYS A 194 1.13 5.11 -0.37
CA LYS A 194 1.19 5.31 1.08
C LYS A 194 1.87 6.61 1.47
N ILE A 195 3.06 6.86 0.95
CA ILE A 195 3.84 8.07 1.28
C ILE A 195 3.05 9.31 0.84
N CYS A 196 2.41 9.29 -0.34
CA CYS A 196 1.54 10.38 -0.78
C CYS A 196 0.35 10.58 0.17
N ALA A 197 -0.34 9.50 0.56
CA ALA A 197 -1.49 9.58 1.46
C ALA A 197 -1.12 10.20 2.81
N VAL A 198 0.00 9.75 3.39
CA VAL A 198 0.51 10.27 4.66
C VAL A 198 0.94 11.73 4.51
N GLU A 199 1.68 12.07 3.44
CA GLU A 199 2.13 13.43 3.19
C GLU A 199 0.95 14.39 3.00
N MET A 200 -0.09 14.02 2.24
CA MET A 200 -1.26 14.88 2.01
C MET A 200 -1.97 15.29 3.31
N VAL A 201 -2.06 14.38 4.28
CA VAL A 201 -2.77 14.63 5.55
C VAL A 201 -1.84 15.12 6.69
N MET A 202 -0.53 15.08 6.48
CA MET A 202 0.44 15.49 7.50
C MET A 202 0.36 17.02 7.74
N PRO A 203 0.49 17.51 8.99
CA PRO A 203 0.61 18.94 9.26
C PRO A 203 1.90 19.54 8.65
N ASP A 204 1.80 20.75 8.09
CA ASP A 204 2.92 21.43 7.41
C ASP A 204 4.19 21.58 8.26
N LYS A 205 4.04 21.75 9.58
CA LYS A 205 5.18 21.82 10.52
C LYS A 205 6.10 20.59 10.47
N LEU A 206 5.59 19.43 10.04
CA LEU A 206 6.34 18.19 9.89
C LEU A 206 6.93 18.03 8.48
N LYS A 207 6.53 18.86 7.51
CA LYS A 207 6.95 18.78 6.09
C LYS A 207 8.13 19.69 5.73
N SER A 208 8.89 20.15 6.72
CA SER A 208 9.95 21.15 6.49
C SER A 208 11.10 20.56 5.66
N LYS A 209 11.13 20.93 4.38
CA LYS A 209 12.15 20.47 3.41
C LYS A 209 13.55 20.95 3.77
N ASP A 210 13.67 22.08 4.47
CA ASP A 210 14.95 22.64 4.93
C ASP A 210 15.60 21.78 6.03
N VAL A 211 14.79 21.01 6.76
CA VAL A 211 15.27 20.10 7.80
C VAL A 211 15.65 18.76 7.16
N LYS A 212 14.73 18.16 6.41
CA LYS A 212 14.93 16.86 5.77
C LYS A 212 14.02 16.73 4.56
N PRO A 213 14.55 16.68 3.33
CA PRO A 213 13.72 16.45 2.15
C PRO A 213 12.99 15.11 2.22
N LEU A 214 11.74 15.07 1.74
CA LEU A 214 10.93 13.84 1.70
C LEU A 214 11.67 12.68 0.99
N GLN A 215 12.44 12.96 -0.07
CA GLN A 215 13.26 11.95 -0.75
C GLN A 215 14.21 11.21 0.20
N VAL A 216 14.82 11.89 1.17
CA VAL A 216 15.72 11.26 2.15
C VAL A 216 14.94 10.31 3.07
N VAL A 217 13.71 10.68 3.43
CA VAL A 217 12.83 9.79 4.20
C VAL A 217 12.46 8.55 3.36
N VAL A 218 12.14 8.73 2.08
CA VAL A 218 11.84 7.61 1.17
C VAL A 218 13.03 6.64 1.05
N ASP A 219 14.24 7.17 0.83
CA ASP A 219 15.47 6.36 0.73
C ASP A 219 15.72 5.55 2.01
N GLN A 220 15.50 6.15 3.19
CA GLN A 220 15.65 5.46 4.47
C GLN A 220 14.56 4.43 4.74
N LEU A 221 13.35 4.65 4.23
CA LEU A 221 12.28 3.65 4.29
C LEU A 221 12.57 2.44 3.40
N GLU A 222 13.17 2.64 2.22
CA GLU A 222 13.66 1.54 1.38
C GLU A 222 14.64 0.67 2.18
N GLU A 223 15.71 1.27 2.72
CA GLU A 223 16.72 0.56 3.53
C GLU A 223 16.11 -0.16 4.75
N HIS A 224 15.22 0.53 5.48
CA HIS A 224 14.57 -0.04 6.65
C HIS A 224 13.67 -1.24 6.31
N SER A 225 12.91 -1.15 5.21
CA SER A 225 11.93 -2.16 4.84
C SER A 225 12.55 -3.53 4.56
N HIS A 226 13.80 -3.60 4.09
CA HIS A 226 14.50 -4.87 3.82
C HIS A 226 14.90 -5.66 5.06
N GLN A 227 14.87 -5.03 6.24
CA GLN A 227 15.16 -5.67 7.53
C GLN A 227 13.99 -6.51 8.03
N GLN A 228 12.78 -6.25 7.52
CA GLN A 228 11.57 -6.94 7.93
C GLN A 228 11.39 -8.25 7.16
N SER A 229 10.85 -9.26 7.85
CA SER A 229 10.33 -10.48 7.24
C SER A 229 8.81 -10.37 7.11
N TRP A 230 8.23 -11.05 6.12
CA TRP A 230 6.80 -11.38 6.19
C TRP A 230 6.56 -12.48 7.20
#